data_AF-A0A2E6LKB7-F1
#
_entry.id   AF-A0A2E6LKB7-F1
#
_cell.length_a   1.000
_cell.length_b   1.000
_cell.length_c   1.000
_cell.angle_alpha   90.00
_cell.angle_beta   90.00
_cell.angle_gamma   90.00
#
_symmetry.space_group_name_H-M   'P 1'
#
loop_
_entity.id
_entity.type
_entity.pdbx_description
1 polymer ?
#
loop_
_entity_poly.entity_id
_entity_poly.type
_entity_poly.pdbx_seq_one_letter_code
_entity_poly.pdbx_strand_id
1 'polypeptide(L)'
;MSKLPKKHQFLDLSDYGRSLGHWIATKLENTSLTAIHVTTIFVITGFIAIGLLLKGYLITSAFFLLLKSVLDAADGDLARL
;
A
#
# COMPACT_ATOMS: atom_id res chain seq x y z
N MET A 1 -12.10 11.30 1.53
CA MET A 1 -13.15 12.01 0.76
C MET A 1 -12.74 12.09 -0.69
N SER A 2 -13.58 11.60 -1.62
CA SER A 2 -13.30 11.69 -3.06
C SER A 2 -13.27 13.16 -3.49
N LYS A 3 -12.22 13.56 -4.23
CA LYS A 3 -11.96 14.94 -4.66
C LYS A 3 -12.92 15.42 -5.76
N LEU A 4 -13.81 14.56 -6.27
CA LEU A 4 -14.63 14.82 -7.45
C LEU A 4 -16.14 14.71 -7.17
N PRO A 5 -16.98 15.51 -7.84
CA PRO A 5 -18.44 15.37 -7.79
C PRO A 5 -18.86 13.97 -8.29
N LYS A 6 -19.89 13.37 -7.68
CA LYS A 6 -20.41 12.02 -8.02
C LYS A 6 -20.61 11.76 -9.53
N LYS A 7 -20.90 12.81 -10.30
CA LYS A 7 -21.11 12.75 -11.76
C LYS A 7 -19.82 12.48 -12.58
N HIS A 8 -18.65 12.75 -12.01
CA HIS A 8 -17.33 12.57 -12.64
C HIS A 8 -16.47 11.54 -11.90
N GLN A 9 -17.09 10.74 -11.04
CA GLN A 9 -16.38 9.72 -10.30
C GLN A 9 -16.04 8.59 -11.27
N PHE A 10 -14.76 8.48 -11.62
CA PHE A 10 -14.26 7.40 -12.45
C PHE A 10 -13.74 6.26 -11.57
N LEU A 11 -13.72 5.05 -12.14
CA LEU A 11 -13.12 3.90 -11.50
C LEU A 11 -11.60 4.04 -11.61
N ASP A 12 -10.97 4.49 -10.53
CA ASP A 12 -9.53 4.66 -10.47
C ASP A 12 -8.85 3.32 -10.20
N LEU A 13 -8.48 2.62 -11.28
CA LEU A 13 -7.72 1.38 -11.21
C LEU A 13 -6.33 1.58 -10.58
N SER A 14 -5.80 2.81 -10.56
CA SER A 14 -4.52 3.10 -9.90
C SER A 14 -4.66 3.12 -8.37
N ASP A 15 -5.85 3.46 -7.86
CA ASP A 15 -6.18 3.52 -6.43
C ASP A 15 -6.70 2.17 -5.88
N TYR A 16 -6.48 1.05 -6.61
CA TYR A 16 -6.95 -0.29 -6.22
C TYR A 16 -6.47 -0.72 -4.82
N GLY A 17 -5.27 -0.26 -4.44
CA GLY A 17 -4.65 -0.60 -3.15
C GLY A 17 -5.33 0.08 -1.96
N ARG A 18 -6.18 1.09 -2.19
CA ARG A 18 -6.74 1.93 -1.12
C ARG A 18 -7.75 1.23 -0.23
N SER A 19 -8.61 0.38 -0.78
CA SER A 19 -9.56 -0.39 0.04
C SER A 19 -8.85 -1.36 0.98
N LEU A 20 -7.80 -2.03 0.47
CA LEU A 20 -6.93 -2.91 1.24
C LEU A 20 -6.07 -2.12 2.24
N GLY A 21 -5.51 -0.98 1.82
CA GLY A 21 -4.72 -0.10 2.66
C GLY A 21 -5.52 0.45 3.83
N HIS A 22 -6.76 0.90 3.58
CA HIS A 22 -7.69 1.33 4.62
C HIS A 22 -8.01 0.19 5.59
N TRP A 23 -8.28 -1.03 5.09
CA TRP A 23 -8.51 -2.19 5.95
C TRP A 23 -7.32 -2.50 6.85
N ILE A 24 -6.09 -2.44 6.32
CA ILE A 24 -4.85 -2.60 7.10
C ILE A 24 -4.73 -1.47 8.13
N ALA A 25 -4.97 -0.22 7.74
CA ALA A 25 -4.87 0.94 8.62
C ALA A 25 -5.85 0.83 9.80
N THR A 26 -7.13 0.48 9.58
CA THR A 26 -8.11 0.29 10.67
C THR A 26 -7.74 -0.87 11.61
N LYS A 27 -7.07 -1.92 11.09
CA LYS A 27 -6.55 -3.00 11.94
C LYS A 27 -5.35 -2.55 12.76
N LEU A 28 -4.47 -1.73 12.19
CA LEU A 28 -3.27 -1.21 12.85
C LEU A 28 -3.56 -0.06 13.82
N GLU A 29 -4.62 0.71 13.62
CA GLU A 29 -5.05 1.82 14.50
C GLU A 29 -5.21 1.38 15.97
N ASN A 30 -5.65 0.14 16.19
CA ASN A 30 -5.83 -0.44 17.53
C ASN A 30 -4.54 -1.05 18.10
N THR A 31 -3.39 -0.85 17.45
CA THR A 31 -2.08 -1.38 17.86
C THR A 31 -1.09 -0.25 18.09
N SER A 32 0.09 -0.55 18.65
CA SER A 32 1.17 0.44 18.83
C SER A 32 1.94 0.76 17.53
N LEU A 33 1.53 0.22 16.39
CA LEU A 33 2.18 0.42 15.10
C LEU A 33 1.80 1.79 14.53
N THR A 34 2.81 2.62 14.28
CA THR A 34 2.64 3.94 13.66
C THR A 34 2.84 3.87 12.15
N ALA A 35 2.39 4.91 11.42
CA ALA A 35 2.63 5.05 9.99
C ALA A 35 4.11 4.87 9.61
N ILE A 36 5.04 5.34 10.45
CA ILE A 36 6.49 5.18 10.24
C ILE A 36 6.90 3.70 10.16
N HIS A 37 6.29 2.82 10.96
CA HIS A 37 6.58 1.38 10.91
C HIS A 37 6.09 0.79 9.58
N VAL A 38 4.93 1.23 9.09
CA VAL A 38 4.37 0.78 7.81
C VAL A 38 5.25 1.25 6.65
N THR A 39 5.68 2.52 6.65
CA THR A 39 6.61 3.07 5.66
C THR A 39 7.96 2.34 5.69
N THR A 40 8.46 1.96 6.87
CA THR A 40 9.69 1.16 6.98
C THR A 40 9.54 -0.21 6.34
N ILE A 41 8.40 -0.89 6.59
CA ILE A 41 8.10 -2.19 5.96
C ILE A 41 7.95 -2.04 4.44
N PHE A 42 7.34 -0.95 3.96
CA PHE A 42 7.23 -0.60 2.54
C PHE A 42 8.61 -0.50 1.85
N VAL A 43 9.57 0.16 2.51
CA VAL A 43 10.94 0.28 1.98
C VAL A 43 11.60 -1.10 1.90
N ILE A 44 11.48 -1.91 2.95
CA ILE A 44 12.05 -3.26 3.00
C ILE A 44 11.42 -4.17 1.91
N THR A 45 10.10 -4.15 1.75
CA THR A 45 9.41 -4.91 0.69
C THR A 45 9.86 -4.48 -0.70
N GLY A 46 10.11 -3.18 -0.92
CA GLY A 46 10.68 -2.66 -2.15
C GLY A 46 12.07 -3.22 -2.46
N PHE A 47 12.98 -3.25 -1.47
CA PHE A 47 14.31 -3.83 -1.64
C PHE A 47 14.26 -5.34 -1.91
N ILE A 48 13.38 -6.08 -1.23
CA ILE A 48 13.17 -7.51 -1.49
C ILE A 48 12.67 -7.72 -2.92
N ALA A 49 11.73 -6.90 -3.39
CA ALA A 49 11.22 -6.97 -4.75
C ALA A 49 12.34 -6.81 -5.79
N ILE A 50 13.24 -5.84 -5.59
CA ILE A 50 14.41 -5.62 -6.45
C ILE A 50 15.33 -6.85 -6.41
N GLY A 51 15.64 -7.37 -5.23
CA GLY A 51 16.48 -8.58 -5.09
C GLY A 51 15.89 -9.80 -5.81
N LEU A 52 14.57 -9.98 -5.75
CA LEU A 52 13.86 -11.03 -6.47
C LEU A 52 13.87 -10.81 -7.99
N LEU A 53 13.71 -9.56 -8.43
CA LEU A 53 13.75 -9.19 -9.84
C LEU A 53 15.12 -9.48 -10.45
N LEU A 54 16.20 -9.12 -9.74
CA LEU A 54 17.58 -9.39 -10.17
C LEU A 54 17.89 -10.90 -10.25
N LYS A 55 17.23 -11.72 -9.44
CA LYS A 55 17.35 -13.19 -9.50
C LYS A 55 16.44 -13.84 -10.55
N GLY A 56 15.61 -13.07 -11.26
CA GLY A 56 14.68 -13.58 -12.27
C GLY A 56 13.36 -14.14 -11.71
N TYR A 57 13.08 -13.97 -10.42
CA TYR A 57 11.79 -14.36 -9.81
C TYR A 57 10.72 -13.30 -10.10
N LEU A 58 10.31 -13.20 -11.37
CA LEU A 58 9.41 -12.14 -11.85
C LEU A 58 8.03 -12.15 -11.18
N ILE A 59 7.43 -13.34 -10.99
CA ILE A 59 6.11 -13.47 -10.36
C ILE A 59 6.15 -13.04 -8.89
N THR A 60 7.15 -13.52 -8.15
CA THR A 60 7.32 -13.17 -6.73
C THR A 60 7.69 -11.71 -6.56
N SER A 61 8.53 -11.16 -7.44
CA SER A 61 8.84 -9.73 -7.47
C SER A 61 7.59 -8.89 -7.74
N ALA A 62 6.77 -9.26 -8.73
CA ALA A 62 5.51 -8.58 -9.03
C ALA A 62 4.56 -8.60 -7.83
N PHE A 63 4.44 -9.73 -7.13
CA PHE A 63 3.67 -9.81 -5.89
C PHE A 63 4.18 -8.83 -4.83
N PHE A 64 5.50 -8.78 -4.60
CA PHE A 64 6.09 -7.84 -3.63
C PHE A 64 5.90 -6.38 -4.03
N LEU A 65 5.91 -6.05 -5.33
CA LEU A 65 5.61 -4.69 -5.82
C LEU A 65 4.13 -4.32 -5.61
N LEU A 66 3.20 -5.26 -5.81
CA LEU A 66 1.79 -5.03 -5.52
C LEU A 66 1.56 -4.85 -4.01
N LEU A 67 2.21 -5.68 -3.19
CA LEU A 67 2.16 -5.55 -1.73
C LEU A 67 2.72 -4.20 -1.27
N LYS A 68 3.86 -3.78 -1.83
CA LYS A 68 4.44 -2.46 -1.60
C LYS A 68 3.41 -1.35 -1.89
N SER A 69 2.71 -1.41 -3.03
CA SER A 69 1.67 -0.42 -3.39
C SER A 69 0.53 -0.35 -2.36
N VAL A 70 0.09 -1.49 -1.81
CA VAL A 70 -0.95 -1.53 -0.77
C VAL A 70 -0.45 -0.92 0.55
N LEU A 71 0.81 -1.14 0.92
CA LEU A 71 1.40 -0.56 2.14
C LEU A 71 1.53 0.96 2.07
N ASP A 72 1.78 1.53 0.88
CA ASP A 72 1.82 2.99 0.61
C ASP A 72 0.43 3.64 0.68
N ALA A 73 -0.63 2.87 0.45
CA ALA A 73 -1.99 3.32 0.72
C ALA A 73 -2.32 3.24 2.22
N ALA A 74 -1.79 2.21 2.91
CA ALA A 74 -2.04 1.98 4.32
C ALA A 74 -1.37 3.00 5.23
N ASP A 75 -0.12 3.41 4.97
CA ASP A 75 0.57 4.41 5.79
C ASP A 75 -0.07 5.80 5.66
N GLY A 76 -0.50 6.19 4.46
CA GLY A 76 -1.21 7.44 4.19
C GLY A 76 -2.61 7.50 4.80
N ASP A 77 -3.32 6.38 4.91
CA ASP A 77 -4.60 6.30 5.62
C ASP A 77 -4.41 6.18 7.15
N LEU A 78 -3.40 5.45 7.63
CA LEU A 78 -3.07 5.34 9.06
C LEU A 78 -2.60 6.68 9.65
N ALA A 79 -1.92 7.52 8.87
CA ALA A 79 -1.56 8.87 9.30
C ALA A 79 -2.74 9.86 9.35
N ARG A 80 -3.89 9.49 8.75
CA ARG A 80 -5.12 10.30 8.71
C ARG A 80 -6.15 9.89 9.75
N LEU A 81 -6.07 8.67 10.26
CA LEU A 81 -6.83 8.18 11.41
C LEU A 81 -6.22 8.75 12.70
#